data_AF-A0A812ZDX9-F1
#
_entry.id   AF-A0A812ZDX9-F1
#
_cell.length_a   1.000
_cell.length_b   1.000
_cell.length_c   1.000
_cell.angle_alpha   90.00
_cell.angle_beta   90.00
_cell.angle_gamma   90.00
#
_symmetry.space_group_name_H-M   'P 1'
#
loop_
_entity.id
_entity.type
_entity.pdbx_description
1 polymer ?
#
loop_
_entity_poly.entity_id
_entity_poly.type
_entity_poly.pdbx_seq_one_letter_code
_entity_poly.pdbx_strand_id
1 'polypeptide(L)'
;MARFQPEEGDRFTAISGTPGSERGQAYEELIRDRLETQHDPDLCTVKLPDSLNVDENAANRLEGLHRHVVKVSIESAGEETWQRVTRGQQRQMGHDLLRQGSCDLVVTQSIDIVQMLKQQARPLFGGQTWEAAPDHPALIEVTFCSALIWLKVYQLERFLTLILCRGEVAIEVVSAGVIINGQPLTCHWAEGLQNFPETGPVRTLVKMGRFHIVDMPMARVDEVDRIYEKLDTKTQELDTKTQELDTKTQELDTKTQELDTKTQELDTKTQELTSARSELVLRGWELSWTGVVKSFTDDSYVAYSETSAPASFVALSLVQCLVD
;
A
#
# COMPACT_ATOMS: atom_id res chain seq x y z
N MET A 1 44.47 4.91 1.46
CA MET A 1 43.27 5.52 0.83
C MET A 1 42.07 4.93 1.51
N ALA A 2 41.21 5.77 2.09
CA ALA A 2 39.95 5.33 2.66
C ALA A 2 39.08 4.71 1.55
N ARG A 3 38.35 3.64 1.84
CA ARG A 3 37.32 3.16 0.91
C ARG A 3 36.01 3.87 1.24
N PHE A 4 35.13 3.99 0.26
CA PHE A 4 33.76 4.40 0.52
C PHE A 4 32.96 3.24 1.12
N GLN A 5 33.38 2.73 2.28
CA GLN A 5 32.83 1.50 2.83
C GLN A 5 31.62 1.77 3.74
N PRO A 6 30.52 1.04 3.56
CA PRO A 6 29.57 0.82 4.63
C PRO A 6 30.18 -0.06 5.74
N GLU A 7 29.58 -0.15 6.93
CA GLU A 7 30.10 -1.02 8.00
C GLU A 7 30.17 -2.50 7.58
N GLU A 8 31.01 -3.28 8.27
CA GLU A 8 31.27 -4.67 7.94
C GLU A 8 29.98 -5.52 8.02
N GLY A 9 29.45 -5.91 6.85
CA GLY A 9 28.20 -6.67 6.72
C GLY A 9 27.12 -5.96 5.91
N ASP A 10 27.21 -4.63 5.78
CA ASP A 10 26.26 -3.82 5.04
C ASP A 10 26.72 -3.59 3.59
N ARG A 11 25.77 -3.43 2.67
CA ARG A 11 26.03 -3.00 1.28
C ARG A 11 25.23 -1.73 1.02
N PHE A 12 25.67 -0.88 0.10
CA PHE A 12 24.78 0.12 -0.48
C PHE A 12 23.61 -0.63 -1.14
N THR A 13 22.49 -0.75 -0.45
CA THR A 13 21.30 -1.41 -0.97
C THR A 13 20.64 -0.46 -1.96
N ALA A 14 20.80 -0.73 -3.26
CA ALA A 14 19.78 -0.26 -4.19
C ALA A 14 18.52 -1.03 -3.84
N ILE A 15 17.46 -0.33 -3.47
CA ILE A 15 16.14 -0.88 -3.17
C ILE A 15 15.90 -2.09 -4.07
N SER A 16 15.95 -3.27 -3.43
CA SER A 16 15.90 -4.56 -4.11
C SER A 16 14.52 -4.74 -4.70
N GLY A 17 14.47 -4.80 -6.03
CA GLY A 17 13.25 -4.92 -6.81
C GLY A 17 12.75 -3.54 -7.18
N THR A 18 12.97 -3.12 -8.42
CA THR A 18 12.55 -1.83 -8.96
C THR A 18 11.20 -1.39 -8.42
N PRO A 19 11.17 -0.19 -7.83
CA PRO A 19 10.20 0.79 -8.21
C PRO A 19 10.90 1.87 -9.01
N GLY A 20 10.49 2.01 -10.27
CA GLY A 20 11.22 2.66 -11.34
C GLY A 20 11.58 4.13 -11.11
N SER A 21 12.21 4.72 -12.13
CA SER A 21 12.46 6.16 -12.28
C SER A 21 11.42 7.05 -11.61
N GLU A 22 10.14 6.68 -11.68
CA GLU A 22 9.00 7.34 -11.02
C GLU A 22 9.14 7.54 -9.51
N ARG A 23 9.66 6.56 -8.74
CA ARG A 23 9.88 6.76 -7.29
C ARG A 23 11.09 7.64 -7.01
N GLY A 24 12.13 7.53 -7.82
CA GLY A 24 13.27 8.45 -7.75
C GLY A 24 12.85 9.90 -8.07
N GLN A 25 12.06 10.07 -9.13
CA GLN A 25 11.49 11.35 -9.54
C GLN A 25 10.54 11.91 -8.48
N ALA A 26 9.62 11.11 -7.95
CA ALA A 26 8.71 11.54 -6.88
C ALA A 26 9.47 11.94 -5.61
N TYR A 27 10.58 11.26 -5.30
CA TYR A 27 11.46 11.67 -4.21
C TYR A 27 12.12 13.02 -4.49
N GLU A 28 12.74 13.18 -5.66
CA GLU A 28 13.40 14.44 -6.06
C GLU A 28 12.39 15.61 -6.13
N GLU A 29 11.18 15.38 -6.64
CA GLU A 29 10.07 16.34 -6.64
C GLU A 29 9.63 16.72 -5.23
N LEU A 30 9.50 15.75 -4.32
CA LEU A 30 9.16 16.01 -2.92
C LEU A 30 10.21 16.89 -2.24
N ILE A 31 11.50 16.64 -2.49
CA ILE A 31 12.57 17.48 -1.95
C ILE A 31 12.49 18.90 -2.53
N ARG A 32 12.26 19.03 -3.84
CA ARG A 32 12.12 20.33 -4.51
C ARG A 32 10.95 21.14 -3.97
N ASP A 33 9.80 20.50 -3.77
CA ASP A 33 8.60 21.11 -3.18
C ASP A 33 8.87 21.62 -1.75
N ARG A 34 9.48 20.79 -0.89
CA ARG A 34 9.79 21.17 0.50
C ARG A 34 10.81 22.30 0.62
N LEU A 35 11.73 22.41 -0.33
CA LEU A 35 12.74 23.46 -0.32
C LEU A 35 12.26 24.78 -0.93
N GLU A 36 10.99 24.87 -1.37
CA GLU A 36 10.31 26.08 -1.89
C GLU A 36 11.20 26.93 -2.80
N THR A 37 12.03 26.28 -3.61
CA THR A 37 12.91 26.99 -4.53
C THR A 37 12.08 27.46 -5.72
N GLN A 38 12.13 28.76 -6.04
CA GLN A 38 11.89 29.17 -7.42
C GLN A 38 12.93 28.41 -8.24
N HIS A 39 12.48 27.36 -8.95
CA HIS A 39 13.34 26.54 -9.76
C HIS A 39 13.77 27.38 -10.96
N ASP A 40 14.84 28.15 -10.78
CA ASP A 40 15.54 28.81 -11.87
C ASP A 40 16.54 27.81 -12.46
N PRO A 41 16.22 27.19 -13.61
CA PRO A 41 17.08 26.19 -14.22
C PRO A 41 18.44 26.77 -14.64
N ASP A 42 18.51 28.08 -14.83
CA ASP A 42 19.73 28.78 -15.22
C ASP A 42 20.74 28.85 -14.05
N LEU A 43 20.27 28.76 -12.80
CA LEU A 43 21.15 28.67 -11.62
C LEU A 43 21.72 27.26 -11.40
N CYS A 44 20.97 26.23 -11.79
CA CYS A 44 21.36 24.83 -11.63
C CYS A 44 22.35 24.33 -12.70
N THR A 45 22.67 25.14 -13.70
CA THR A 45 23.59 24.77 -14.77
C THR A 45 24.71 25.79 -14.92
N VAL A 46 25.93 25.31 -15.14
CA VAL A 46 27.09 26.16 -15.38
C VAL A 46 27.78 25.72 -16.66
N LYS A 47 28.07 26.67 -17.53
CA LYS A 47 28.87 26.47 -18.74
C LYS A 47 29.95 27.53 -18.82
N LEU A 48 31.20 27.11 -19.02
CA LEU A 48 32.31 28.05 -19.17
C LEU A 48 32.27 28.72 -20.55
N PRO A 49 32.45 30.05 -20.63
CA PRO A 49 32.64 30.76 -21.90
C PRO A 49 33.88 30.22 -22.64
N ASP A 50 33.92 30.26 -23.98
CA ASP A 50 35.06 29.76 -24.79
C ASP A 50 36.41 30.40 -24.45
N SER A 51 36.39 31.61 -23.88
CA SER A 51 37.57 32.33 -23.39
C SER A 51 38.12 31.82 -22.06
N LEU A 52 37.35 31.01 -21.33
CA LEU A 52 37.68 30.53 -19.99
C LEU A 52 37.74 29.01 -19.99
N ASN A 53 38.85 28.47 -19.51
CA ASN A 53 39.04 27.04 -19.30
C ASN A 53 39.41 26.78 -17.86
N VAL A 54 38.97 25.63 -17.36
CA VAL A 54 39.51 25.07 -16.12
C VAL A 54 41.01 24.88 -16.31
N ASP A 55 41.81 25.20 -15.30
CA ASP A 55 43.25 24.97 -15.37
C ASP A 55 43.55 23.48 -15.59
N GLU A 56 44.62 23.18 -16.33
CA GLU A 56 44.95 21.80 -16.73
C GLU A 56 45.09 20.85 -15.53
N ASN A 57 45.58 21.36 -14.39
CA ASN A 57 45.71 20.59 -13.17
C ASN A 57 44.33 20.25 -12.56
N ALA A 58 43.39 21.19 -12.54
CA ALA A 58 42.02 20.94 -12.12
C ALA A 58 41.25 20.04 -13.09
N ALA A 59 41.46 20.18 -14.39
CA ALA A 59 40.91 19.27 -15.41
C ALA A 59 41.36 17.83 -15.18
N ASN A 60 42.67 17.60 -15.07
CA ASN A 60 43.26 16.30 -14.79
C ASN A 60 42.81 15.73 -13.44
N ARG A 61 42.69 16.59 -12.42
CA ARG A 61 42.17 16.22 -11.10
C ARG A 61 40.73 15.73 -11.18
N LEU A 62 39.85 16.44 -11.88
CA LEU A 62 38.44 16.06 -12.02
C LEU A 62 38.29 14.76 -12.81
N GLU A 63 39.03 14.59 -13.90
CA GLU A 63 38.99 13.35 -14.68
C GLU A 63 39.49 12.13 -13.87
N GLY A 64 40.63 12.30 -13.19
CA GLY A 64 41.19 11.27 -12.31
C GLY A 64 40.25 10.93 -11.15
N LEU A 65 39.64 11.95 -10.54
CA LEU A 65 38.68 11.78 -9.46
C LEU A 65 37.42 11.05 -9.93
N HIS A 66 36.87 11.40 -11.10
CA HIS A 66 35.71 10.71 -11.65
C HIS A 66 35.97 9.21 -11.80
N ARG A 67 37.10 8.85 -12.41
CA ARG A 67 37.51 7.45 -12.61
C ARG A 67 37.65 6.71 -11.28
N HIS A 68 38.23 7.36 -10.27
CA HIS A 68 38.38 6.80 -8.93
C HIS A 68 37.03 6.62 -8.23
N VAL A 69 36.17 7.64 -8.25
CA VAL A 69 34.83 7.59 -7.63
C VAL A 69 33.98 6.50 -8.26
N VAL A 70 33.97 6.37 -9.59
CA VAL A 70 33.26 5.28 -10.29
C VAL A 70 33.77 3.92 -9.81
N LYS A 71 35.09 3.72 -9.79
CA LYS A 71 35.69 2.45 -9.36
C LYS A 71 35.30 2.11 -7.92
N VAL A 72 35.47 3.03 -6.97
CA VAL A 72 35.18 2.75 -5.57
C VAL A 72 33.67 2.60 -5.33
N SER A 73 32.82 3.30 -6.10
CA SER A 73 31.37 3.13 -6.01
C SER A 73 30.93 1.74 -6.49
N ILE A 74 31.54 1.22 -7.57
CA ILE A 74 31.34 -0.17 -8.03
C ILE A 74 31.77 -1.16 -6.95
N GLU A 75 32.97 -0.98 -6.38
CA GLU A 75 33.51 -1.85 -5.33
C GLU A 75 32.60 -1.86 -4.09
N SER A 76 31.96 -0.74 -3.78
CA SER A 76 31.15 -0.59 -2.56
C SER A 76 29.69 -1.00 -2.74
N ALA A 77 29.09 -0.75 -3.91
CA ALA A 77 27.70 -1.13 -4.20
C ALA A 77 27.56 -2.54 -4.78
N GLY A 78 28.64 -3.09 -5.34
CA GLY A 78 28.64 -4.31 -6.13
C GLY A 78 28.29 -4.04 -7.59
N GLU A 79 28.98 -4.73 -8.50
CA GLU A 79 28.87 -4.56 -9.96
C GLU A 79 27.42 -4.69 -10.46
N GLU A 80 26.68 -5.70 -10.00
CA GLU A 80 25.30 -5.92 -10.44
C GLU A 80 24.38 -4.76 -10.05
N THR A 81 24.45 -4.33 -8.79
CA THR A 81 23.71 -3.18 -8.25
C THR A 81 24.05 -1.92 -9.04
N TRP A 82 25.35 -1.66 -9.23
CA TRP A 82 25.84 -0.50 -9.95
C TRP A 82 25.34 -0.46 -11.39
N GLN A 83 25.45 -1.57 -12.12
CA GLN A 83 24.95 -1.67 -13.48
C GLN A 83 23.44 -1.43 -13.54
N ARG A 84 22.66 -1.96 -12.59
CA ARG A 84 21.21 -1.75 -12.56
C ARG A 84 20.82 -0.29 -12.38
N VAL A 85 21.53 0.44 -11.52
CA VAL A 85 21.25 1.85 -11.23
C VAL A 85 21.74 2.77 -12.36
N THR A 86 22.87 2.44 -12.99
CA THR A 86 23.50 3.30 -14.02
C THR A 86 23.10 2.95 -15.46
N ARG A 87 22.38 1.85 -15.69
CA ARG A 87 21.91 1.37 -17.02
C ARG A 87 21.21 2.44 -17.88
N GLY A 88 20.53 3.41 -17.25
CA GLY A 88 19.88 4.54 -17.94
C GLY A 88 20.74 5.81 -18.04
N GLN A 89 21.73 5.98 -17.17
CA GLN A 89 22.57 7.19 -17.07
C GLN A 89 23.78 7.17 -18.02
N GLN A 90 24.20 6.00 -18.52
CA GLN A 90 25.36 5.87 -19.42
C GLN A 90 25.20 6.53 -20.81
N ARG A 91 24.00 6.98 -21.20
CA ARG A 91 23.75 7.58 -22.53
C ARG A 91 24.20 9.04 -22.69
N GLN A 92 24.69 9.70 -21.63
CA GLN A 92 25.17 11.10 -21.67
C GLN A 92 26.70 11.25 -21.48
N MET A 93 27.48 10.20 -21.74
CA MET A 93 28.95 10.23 -21.60
C MET A 93 29.66 10.75 -22.87
N GLY A 94 29.11 11.79 -23.50
CA GLY A 94 29.52 12.22 -24.84
C GLY A 94 29.43 13.70 -25.11
N HIS A 95 29.73 14.59 -24.15
CA HIS A 95 30.00 16.00 -24.42
C HIS A 95 31.03 16.52 -23.43
N ASP A 96 31.86 17.45 -23.92
CA ASP A 96 32.97 18.17 -23.26
C ASP A 96 32.91 18.16 -21.72
N LEU A 97 33.47 17.12 -21.10
CA LEU A 97 33.14 16.63 -19.74
C LEU A 97 33.44 17.65 -18.62
N LEU A 98 34.24 18.66 -18.93
CA LEU A 98 34.84 19.60 -17.98
C LEU A 98 34.48 21.06 -18.23
N ARG A 99 33.68 21.38 -19.27
CA ARG A 99 33.24 22.77 -19.53
C ARG A 99 31.82 23.05 -19.07
N GLN A 100 31.08 22.00 -18.70
CA GLN A 100 29.70 22.09 -18.23
C GLN A 100 29.49 21.26 -16.95
N GLY A 101 28.72 21.82 -16.03
CA GLY A 101 28.27 21.17 -14.81
C GLY A 101 26.80 21.46 -14.56
N SER A 102 26.19 20.62 -13.74
CA SER A 102 24.85 20.81 -13.22
C SER A 102 24.80 20.36 -11.77
N CYS A 103 23.90 20.95 -10.99
CA CYS A 103 23.46 20.46 -9.69
C CYS A 103 21.93 20.35 -9.67
N ASP A 104 21.37 19.50 -8.81
CA ASP A 104 19.92 19.27 -8.82
C ASP A 104 19.13 20.49 -8.33
N LEU A 105 19.60 21.16 -7.26
CA LEU A 105 18.98 22.38 -6.73
C LEU A 105 20.01 23.41 -6.26
N VAL A 106 19.65 24.68 -6.40
CA VAL A 106 20.33 25.82 -5.77
C VAL A 106 19.32 26.53 -4.90
N VAL A 107 19.65 26.72 -3.62
CA VAL A 107 18.83 27.50 -2.71
C VAL A 107 19.57 28.76 -2.30
N THR A 108 18.94 29.92 -2.42
CA THR A 108 19.58 31.25 -2.25
C THR A 108 19.24 31.93 -0.92
N GLN A 109 18.57 31.22 -0.01
CA GLN A 109 18.19 31.71 1.32
C GLN A 109 18.76 30.80 2.42
N SER A 110 18.93 31.34 3.63
CA SER A 110 19.32 30.55 4.82
C SER A 110 18.30 29.46 5.08
N ILE A 111 18.78 28.22 5.23
CA ILE A 111 17.91 27.06 5.47
C ILE A 111 18.34 26.33 6.73
N ASP A 112 17.38 26.15 7.64
CA ASP A 112 17.40 25.00 8.53
C ASP A 112 16.85 23.79 7.75
N ILE A 113 17.77 22.93 7.28
CA ILE A 113 17.43 21.84 6.36
C ILE A 113 16.51 20.83 7.06
N VAL A 114 16.68 20.64 8.37
CA VAL A 114 15.88 19.68 9.14
C VAL A 114 14.48 20.22 9.36
N GLN A 115 14.34 21.53 9.65
CA GLN A 115 13.05 22.17 9.77
C GLN A 115 12.29 22.17 8.42
N MET A 116 12.96 22.54 7.32
CA MET A 116 12.34 22.64 5.99
C MET A 116 12.00 21.27 5.41
N LEU A 117 12.90 20.29 5.53
CA LEU A 117 12.62 18.92 5.15
C LEU A 117 11.69 18.19 6.15
N LYS A 118 11.25 18.86 7.21
CA LYS A 118 10.40 18.36 8.31
C LYS A 118 11.10 17.33 9.21
N GLN A 119 10.45 16.98 10.33
CA GLN A 119 10.98 16.16 11.45
C GLN A 119 11.54 14.76 11.10
N GLN A 120 11.42 14.29 9.85
CA GLN A 120 11.98 13.01 9.41
C GLN A 120 13.41 13.12 8.84
N ALA A 121 13.87 14.33 8.51
CA ALA A 121 15.22 14.55 8.01
C ALA A 121 16.26 14.37 9.13
N ARG A 122 17.37 13.71 8.82
CA ARG A 122 18.45 13.42 9.77
C ARG A 122 19.80 13.79 9.16
N PRO A 123 20.57 14.72 9.74
CA PRO A 123 21.94 14.95 9.31
C PRO A 123 22.77 13.69 9.56
N LEU A 124 23.42 13.20 8.51
CA LEU A 124 24.37 12.09 8.54
C LEU A 124 25.81 12.59 8.66
N PHE A 125 26.08 13.74 8.07
CA PHE A 125 27.36 14.45 8.16
C PHE A 125 27.11 15.97 8.15
N GLY A 126 27.91 16.71 8.92
CA GLY A 126 27.76 18.15 9.08
C GLY A 126 26.68 18.53 10.11
N GLY A 127 26.25 19.78 10.09
CA GLY A 127 25.22 20.32 10.99
C GLY A 127 23.80 20.30 10.43
N GLN A 128 22.84 20.71 11.26
CA GLN A 128 21.41 20.87 10.91
C GLN A 128 21.14 22.15 10.11
N THR A 129 21.90 23.20 10.38
CA THR A 129 21.78 24.50 9.72
C THR A 129 22.75 24.58 8.55
N TRP A 130 22.21 24.83 7.37
CA TRP A 130 23.01 25.16 6.19
C TRP A 130 23.02 26.68 6.13
N GLU A 131 24.05 27.28 6.74
CA GLU A 131 24.18 28.74 6.78
C GLU A 131 24.34 29.25 5.34
N ALA A 132 23.23 29.74 4.80
CA ALA A 132 23.17 30.47 3.56
C ALA A 132 22.80 31.91 3.93
N ALA A 133 23.77 32.73 4.37
CA ALA A 133 23.51 34.15 4.57
C ALA A 133 22.83 34.76 3.30
N PRO A 134 22.12 35.89 3.40
CA PRO A 134 21.60 36.54 2.20
C PRO A 134 22.74 36.70 1.20
N ASP A 135 22.60 36.12 0.00
CA ASP A 135 23.64 36.01 -1.06
C ASP A 135 24.56 34.76 -1.03
N HIS A 136 24.26 33.74 -0.24
CA HIS A 136 25.08 32.52 -0.10
C HIS A 136 24.35 31.28 -0.62
N PRO A 137 24.66 30.76 -1.82
CA PRO A 137 23.93 29.63 -2.38
C PRO A 137 24.25 28.32 -1.65
N ALA A 138 23.21 27.56 -1.36
CA ALA A 138 23.28 26.15 -0.97
C ALA A 138 23.08 25.27 -2.21
N LEU A 139 24.15 24.57 -2.62
CA LEU A 139 24.13 23.64 -3.75
C LEU A 139 23.74 22.24 -3.26
N ILE A 140 22.70 21.68 -3.84
CA ILE A 140 22.12 20.43 -3.37
C ILE A 140 22.10 19.42 -4.50
N GLU A 141 22.63 18.23 -4.21
CA GLU A 141 22.34 17.03 -4.98
C GLU A 141 21.35 16.17 -4.23
N VAL A 142 20.45 15.53 -4.96
CA VAL A 142 19.47 14.61 -4.42
C VAL A 142 19.69 13.25 -5.04
N THR A 143 19.62 12.20 -4.22
CA THR A 143 19.56 10.84 -4.78
C THR A 143 18.67 9.94 -3.97
N PHE A 144 17.81 9.21 -4.67
CA PHE A 144 17.04 8.13 -4.06
C PHE A 144 17.87 6.84 -3.89
N CYS A 145 19.11 6.82 -4.35
CA CYS A 145 19.99 5.66 -4.35
C CYS A 145 21.35 5.98 -3.72
N SER A 146 21.53 5.43 -2.53
CA SER A 146 22.75 5.49 -1.75
C SER A 146 24.02 5.08 -2.49
N ALA A 147 23.93 4.12 -3.41
CA ALA A 147 25.06 3.69 -4.24
C ALA A 147 25.62 4.83 -5.12
N LEU A 148 24.81 5.83 -5.44
CA LEU A 148 25.21 6.98 -6.26
C LEU A 148 25.77 8.14 -5.45
N ILE A 149 25.83 8.04 -4.11
CA ILE A 149 26.13 9.20 -3.27
C ILE A 149 27.48 9.83 -3.64
N TRP A 150 28.51 9.04 -3.92
CA TRP A 150 29.82 9.58 -4.26
C TRP A 150 29.88 10.19 -5.65
N LEU A 151 29.06 9.72 -6.58
CA LEU A 151 28.86 10.40 -7.87
C LEU A 151 28.17 11.75 -7.66
N LYS A 152 27.17 11.82 -6.76
CA LYS A 152 26.53 13.09 -6.40
C LYS A 152 27.52 14.06 -5.74
N VAL A 153 28.35 13.60 -4.81
CA VAL A 153 29.43 14.43 -4.25
C VAL A 153 30.44 14.87 -5.33
N TYR A 154 30.77 14.00 -6.29
CA TYR A 154 31.59 14.37 -7.45
C TYR A 154 30.93 15.41 -8.36
N GLN A 155 29.61 15.33 -8.56
CA GLN A 155 28.87 16.35 -9.32
C GLN A 155 28.98 17.72 -8.64
N LEU A 156 28.85 17.79 -7.31
CA LEU A 156 29.11 19.01 -6.54
C LEU A 156 30.55 19.49 -6.67
N GLU A 157 31.55 18.61 -6.52
CA GLU A 157 32.97 18.95 -6.69
C GLU A 157 33.22 19.59 -8.07
N ARG A 158 32.64 19.01 -9.13
CA ARG A 158 32.73 19.54 -10.48
C ARG A 158 32.01 20.87 -10.61
N PHE A 159 30.75 20.96 -10.19
CA PHE A 159 29.96 22.19 -10.30
C PHE A 159 30.63 23.35 -9.56
N LEU A 160 31.05 23.11 -8.32
CA LEU A 160 31.81 24.06 -7.50
C LEU A 160 33.09 24.51 -8.21
N THR A 161 33.86 23.57 -8.76
CA THR A 161 35.08 23.92 -9.50
C THR A 161 34.77 24.89 -10.65
N LEU A 162 33.70 24.66 -11.40
CA LEU A 162 33.34 25.48 -12.56
C LEU A 162 32.84 26.88 -12.17
N ILE A 163 31.98 27.00 -11.15
CA ILE A 163 31.50 28.32 -10.70
C ILE A 163 32.63 29.15 -10.08
N LEU A 164 33.57 28.50 -9.37
CA LEU A 164 34.76 29.16 -8.83
C LEU A 164 35.68 29.63 -9.97
N CYS A 165 35.84 28.81 -11.03
CA CYS A 165 36.59 29.21 -12.21
C CYS A 165 35.98 30.45 -12.90
N ARG A 166 34.65 30.60 -12.93
CA ARG A 166 33.99 31.82 -13.46
C ARG A 166 34.22 33.05 -12.60
N GLY A 167 34.59 32.88 -11.33
CA GLY A 167 34.77 33.98 -10.38
C GLY A 167 33.46 34.64 -9.94
N GLU A 168 32.31 33.97 -10.16
CA GLU A 168 30.98 34.50 -9.85
C GLU A 168 30.63 34.37 -8.37
N VAL A 169 31.23 33.39 -7.68
CA VAL A 169 30.98 33.08 -6.29
C VAL A 169 32.30 32.72 -5.60
N ALA A 170 32.46 33.11 -4.34
CA ALA A 170 33.61 32.75 -3.52
C ALA A 170 33.31 31.49 -2.69
N ILE A 171 34.28 30.60 -2.47
CA ILE A 171 34.02 29.33 -1.76
C ILE A 171 33.60 29.58 -0.30
N GLU A 172 34.06 30.69 0.28
CA GLU A 172 33.77 31.17 1.63
C GLU A 172 32.32 31.62 1.81
N VAL A 173 31.53 31.65 0.74
CA VAL A 173 30.11 31.99 0.80
C VAL A 173 29.20 30.83 0.38
N VAL A 174 29.75 29.69 -0.04
CA VAL A 174 28.95 28.56 -0.51
C VAL A 174 28.74 27.52 0.59
N SER A 175 27.57 26.89 0.57
CA SER A 175 27.30 25.64 1.27
C SER A 175 26.90 24.57 0.25
N ALA A 176 27.21 23.31 0.51
CA ALA A 176 26.84 22.24 -0.40
C ALA A 176 26.50 20.95 0.34
N GLY A 177 25.69 20.10 -0.27
CA GLY A 177 25.43 18.81 0.33
C GLY A 177 24.55 17.90 -0.49
N VAL A 178 24.41 16.68 0.02
CA VAL A 178 23.64 15.62 -0.64
C VAL A 178 22.48 15.21 0.26
N ILE A 179 21.28 15.17 -0.31
CA ILE A 179 20.08 14.64 0.35
C ILE A 179 19.79 13.25 -0.21
N ILE A 180 19.78 12.24 0.66
CA ILE A 180 19.64 10.83 0.26
C ILE A 180 18.42 10.17 0.91
N ASN A 181 17.82 9.22 0.21
CA ASN A 181 16.68 8.46 0.74
C ASN A 181 17.14 7.31 1.65
N GLY A 182 16.52 7.22 2.83
CA GLY A 182 16.81 6.30 3.93
C GLY A 182 16.51 4.83 3.70
N GLN A 183 17.17 4.18 2.74
CA GLN A 183 17.60 2.81 3.02
C GLN A 183 18.76 2.91 4.02
N PRO A 184 18.78 2.09 5.09
CA PRO A 184 19.79 2.22 6.14
C PRO A 184 21.19 2.04 5.55
N LEU A 185 21.94 3.13 5.54
CA LEU A 185 23.37 3.13 5.30
C LEU A 185 24.06 3.39 6.62
N THR A 186 24.85 2.43 7.06
CA THR A 186 25.92 2.68 8.00
C THR A 186 27.13 3.07 7.16
N CYS A 187 27.68 4.27 7.34
CA CYS A 187 28.84 4.72 6.56
C CYS A 187 29.74 5.60 7.41
N HIS A 188 31.04 5.40 7.27
CA HIS A 188 32.05 6.30 7.82
C HIS A 188 32.19 7.53 6.90
N TRP A 189 31.21 8.43 6.94
CA TRP A 189 31.09 9.59 6.03
C TRP A 189 32.38 10.42 5.94
N ALA A 190 32.98 10.71 7.09
CA ALA A 190 34.23 11.47 7.17
C ALA A 190 35.41 10.77 6.47
N GLU A 191 35.51 9.44 6.59
CA GLU A 191 36.53 8.65 5.91
C GLU A 191 36.28 8.58 4.41
N GLY A 192 35.03 8.37 4.01
CA GLY A 192 34.63 8.41 2.61
C GLY A 192 35.08 9.71 1.94
N LEU A 193 34.77 10.86 2.56
CA LEU A 193 35.17 12.18 2.06
C LEU A 193 36.69 12.33 1.89
N GLN A 194 37.55 11.55 2.56
CA GLN A 194 39.00 11.58 2.35
C GLN A 194 39.43 11.15 0.94
N ASN A 195 38.56 10.49 0.18
CA ASN A 195 38.79 10.17 -1.23
C ASN A 195 38.75 11.41 -2.14
N PHE A 196 38.21 12.53 -1.65
CA PHE A 196 38.19 13.79 -2.40
C PHE A 196 39.48 14.59 -2.15
N PRO A 197 39.98 15.30 -3.17
CA PRO A 197 41.26 16.02 -3.10
C PRO A 197 41.25 17.11 -2.01
N GLU A 198 42.31 17.21 -1.21
CA GLU A 198 42.35 18.16 -0.08
C GLU A 198 42.25 19.64 -0.47
N THR A 199 42.66 19.95 -1.70
CA THR A 199 42.59 21.27 -2.34
C THR A 199 41.31 21.47 -3.15
N GLY A 200 40.43 20.45 -3.19
CA GLY A 200 39.16 20.50 -3.89
C GLY A 200 38.10 21.30 -3.11
N PRO A 201 37.10 21.86 -3.79
CA PRO A 201 36.04 22.62 -3.14
C PRO A 201 35.25 21.80 -2.11
N VAL A 202 34.93 20.52 -2.35
CA VAL A 202 34.20 19.69 -1.37
C VAL A 202 35.00 19.56 -0.07
N ARG A 203 36.29 19.22 -0.15
CA ARG A 203 37.13 19.12 1.06
C ARG A 203 37.32 20.46 1.76
N THR A 204 37.31 21.55 1.01
CA THR A 204 37.35 22.91 1.56
C THR A 204 36.09 23.21 2.36
N LEU A 205 34.90 22.93 1.80
CA LEU A 205 33.62 23.08 2.49
C LEU A 205 33.52 22.17 3.72
N VAL A 206 34.04 20.94 3.64
CA VAL A 206 34.12 20.03 4.79
C VAL A 206 34.94 20.65 5.93
N LYS A 207 36.11 21.22 5.64
CA LYS A 207 36.96 21.90 6.65
C LYS A 207 36.28 23.14 7.24
N MET A 208 35.47 23.83 6.44
CA MET A 208 34.69 24.99 6.86
C MET A 208 33.40 24.62 7.62
N GLY A 209 33.04 23.33 7.69
CA GLY A 209 31.78 22.88 8.31
C GLY A 209 30.52 23.17 7.49
N ARG A 210 30.67 23.36 6.17
CA ARG A 210 29.60 23.75 5.23
C ARG A 210 29.26 22.71 4.17
N PHE A 211 29.80 21.50 4.35
CA PHE A 211 29.42 20.35 3.57
C PHE A 211 28.54 19.43 4.40
N HIS A 212 27.40 19.04 3.86
CA HIS A 212 26.39 18.31 4.61
C HIS A 212 25.91 17.08 3.84
N ILE A 213 25.58 16.02 4.58
CA ILE A 213 24.87 14.86 4.04
C ILE A 213 23.65 14.66 4.91
N VAL A 214 22.48 14.62 4.30
CA VAL A 214 21.20 14.54 5.01
C VAL A 214 20.44 13.32 4.51
N ASP A 215 20.00 12.49 5.44
CA ASP A 215 19.04 11.44 5.19
C ASP A 215 17.62 12.01 5.24
N MET A 216 16.82 11.66 4.26
CA MET A 216 15.42 11.99 4.15
C MET A 216 14.65 10.76 3.67
N PRO A 217 14.09 9.93 4.56
CA PRO A 217 13.36 8.74 4.15
C PRO A 217 12.12 9.12 3.35
N MET A 218 12.03 8.60 2.14
CA MET A 218 10.85 8.70 1.28
C MET A 218 9.77 7.82 1.92
N ALA A 219 8.75 8.44 2.52
CA ALA A 219 7.69 7.84 3.33
C ALA A 219 6.99 6.61 2.69
N ARG A 220 7.65 5.44 2.72
CA ARG A 220 7.14 4.16 2.24
C ARG A 220 6.80 3.18 3.36
N VAL A 221 7.04 3.55 4.60
CA VAL A 221 6.83 2.69 5.77
C VAL A 221 5.60 3.16 6.53
N ASP A 222 5.56 4.41 6.99
CA ASP A 222 4.46 4.87 7.85
C ASP A 222 3.07 4.86 7.20
N GLU A 223 2.92 5.28 5.94
CA GLU A 223 1.59 5.32 5.31
C GLU A 223 1.12 3.94 4.85
N VAL A 224 2.06 3.10 4.40
CA VAL A 224 1.76 1.73 3.98
C VAL A 224 1.45 0.84 5.18
N ASP A 225 2.20 0.94 6.28
CA ASP A 225 1.92 0.20 7.52
C ASP A 225 0.60 0.63 8.15
N ARG A 226 0.31 1.95 8.18
CA ARG A 226 -0.99 2.47 8.63
C ARG A 226 -2.15 2.00 7.75
N ILE A 227 -1.94 1.84 6.45
CA ILE A 227 -2.96 1.34 5.53
C ILE A 227 -3.15 -0.18 5.71
N TYR A 228 -2.06 -0.94 5.88
CA TYR A 228 -2.13 -2.38 6.12
C TYR A 228 -2.79 -2.72 7.46
N GLU A 229 -2.44 -2.05 8.56
CA GLU A 229 -3.08 -2.23 9.87
C GLU A 229 -4.58 -1.87 9.82
N LYS A 230 -4.94 -0.77 9.13
CA LYS A 230 -6.35 -0.39 8.92
C LYS A 230 -7.13 -1.37 8.04
N LEU A 231 -6.46 -2.04 7.11
CA LEU A 231 -7.11 -3.02 6.22
C LEU A 231 -7.27 -4.37 6.93
N ASP A 232 -6.28 -4.80 7.71
CA ASP A 232 -6.33 -6.04 8.49
C ASP A 232 -7.42 -5.99 9.57
N THR A 233 -7.48 -4.89 10.33
CA THR A 233 -8.55 -4.64 11.31
C THR A 233 -9.94 -4.66 10.67
N LYS A 234 -10.13 -3.98 9.53
CA LYS A 234 -11.40 -4.02 8.78
C LYS A 234 -11.75 -5.41 8.26
N THR A 235 -10.76 -6.21 7.88
CA THR A 235 -10.98 -7.57 7.39
C THR A 235 -11.47 -8.48 8.54
N GLN A 236 -10.84 -8.40 9.71
CA GLN A 236 -11.27 -9.14 10.90
C GLN A 236 -12.68 -8.72 11.37
N GLU A 237 -13.01 -7.42 11.31
CA GLU A 237 -14.36 -6.93 11.59
C GLU A 237 -15.41 -7.45 10.60
N LEU A 238 -15.05 -7.65 9.33
CA LEU A 238 -15.96 -8.21 8.32
C LEU A 238 -16.12 -9.72 8.49
N ASP A 239 -15.05 -10.44 8.81
CA ASP A 239 -15.10 -11.89 9.05
C ASP A 239 -15.98 -12.22 10.27
N THR A 240 -15.83 -11.47 11.36
CA THR A 240 -16.67 -11.62 12.57
C THR A 240 -18.14 -11.35 12.27
N LYS A 241 -18.46 -10.26 11.55
CA LYS A 241 -19.85 -9.98 11.11
C LYS A 241 -20.42 -11.05 10.19
N THR A 242 -19.58 -11.65 9.34
CA THR A 242 -20.00 -12.73 8.44
C THR A 242 -20.35 -13.97 9.26
N GLN A 243 -19.53 -14.35 10.24
CA GLN A 243 -19.83 -15.46 11.16
C GLN A 243 -21.11 -15.21 11.99
N GLU A 244 -21.34 -13.97 12.44
CA GLU A 244 -22.58 -13.61 13.14
C GLU A 244 -23.82 -13.70 12.24
N LEU A 245 -23.70 -13.37 10.95
CA LEU A 245 -24.80 -13.51 9.99
C LEU A 245 -25.05 -14.98 9.64
N ASP A 246 -24.00 -15.79 9.50
CA ASP A 246 -24.12 -17.22 9.24
C ASP A 246 -24.83 -17.94 10.40
N THR A 247 -24.46 -17.62 11.64
CA THR A 247 -25.10 -18.18 12.83
C THR A 247 -26.58 -17.76 12.93
N LYS A 248 -26.91 -16.48 12.68
CA LYS A 248 -28.31 -16.03 12.63
C LYS A 248 -29.11 -16.70 11.51
N THR A 249 -28.47 -16.97 10.36
CA THR A 249 -29.11 -17.68 9.25
C THR A 249 -29.43 -19.11 9.66
N GLN A 250 -28.51 -19.82 10.29
CA GLN A 250 -28.75 -21.16 10.84
C GLN A 250 -29.85 -21.18 11.92
N GLU A 251 -29.92 -20.17 12.78
CA GLU A 251 -31.01 -20.02 13.76
C GLU A 251 -32.38 -19.77 13.10
N LEU A 252 -32.42 -19.03 11.98
CA LEU A 252 -33.65 -18.82 11.22
C LEU A 252 -34.07 -20.07 10.47
N ASP A 253 -33.12 -20.81 9.88
CA ASP A 253 -33.39 -22.07 9.20
C ASP A 253 -33.96 -23.12 10.16
N THR A 254 -33.37 -23.25 11.36
CA THR A 254 -33.88 -24.15 12.41
C THR A 254 -35.28 -23.75 12.87
N LYS A 255 -35.55 -22.47 13.12
CA LYS A 255 -36.91 -21.99 13.44
C LYS A 255 -37.91 -22.24 12.32
N THR A 256 -37.48 -22.13 11.07
CA THR A 256 -38.34 -22.41 9.90
C THR A 256 -38.70 -23.89 9.85
N GLN A 257 -37.73 -24.80 10.06
CA GLN A 257 -37.99 -26.24 10.16
C GLN A 257 -38.92 -26.60 11.34
N GLU A 258 -38.78 -25.94 12.49
CA GLU A 258 -39.70 -26.10 13.63
C GLU A 258 -41.13 -25.63 13.33
N LEU A 259 -41.29 -24.55 12.54
CA LEU A 259 -42.61 -24.09 12.11
C LEU A 259 -43.23 -25.01 11.06
N ASP A 260 -42.43 -25.52 10.13
CA ASP A 260 -42.89 -26.48 9.11
C ASP A 260 -43.39 -27.78 9.75
N THR A 261 -42.66 -28.32 10.73
CA THR A 261 -43.07 -29.51 11.48
C THR A 261 -44.37 -29.30 12.26
N LYS A 262 -44.51 -28.17 12.97
CA LYS A 262 -45.77 -27.81 13.65
C LYS A 262 -46.94 -27.66 12.67
N THR A 263 -46.69 -27.13 11.49
CA THR A 263 -47.71 -26.98 10.45
C THR A 263 -48.18 -28.35 9.96
N GLN A 264 -47.26 -29.29 9.71
CA GLN A 264 -47.61 -30.67 9.33
C GLN A 264 -48.39 -31.41 10.42
N GLU A 265 -48.06 -31.22 11.69
CA GLU A 265 -48.82 -31.79 12.81
C GLU A 265 -50.25 -31.23 12.88
N LEU A 266 -50.43 -29.92 12.68
CA LEU A 266 -51.74 -29.28 12.65
C LEU A 266 -52.57 -29.75 11.44
N ASP A 267 -51.96 -29.89 10.28
CA ASP A 267 -52.62 -30.43 9.08
C ASP A 267 -53.10 -31.86 9.31
N THR A 268 -52.28 -32.70 9.95
CA THR A 268 -52.65 -34.08 10.30
C THR A 268 -53.84 -34.13 11.26
N LYS A 269 -53.81 -33.32 12.33
CA LYS A 269 -54.94 -33.21 13.26
C LYS A 269 -56.21 -32.69 12.58
N THR A 270 -56.07 -31.76 11.64
CA THR A 270 -57.19 -31.25 10.86
C THR A 270 -57.79 -32.33 9.97
N GLN A 271 -56.97 -33.17 9.33
CA GLN A 271 -57.43 -34.32 8.55
C GLN A 271 -58.12 -35.38 9.42
N GLU A 272 -57.59 -35.67 10.61
CA GLU A 272 -58.21 -36.59 11.57
C GLU A 272 -59.58 -36.09 12.04
N LEU A 273 -59.69 -34.81 12.41
CA LEU A 273 -60.96 -34.19 12.79
C LEU A 273 -61.96 -34.17 11.62
N THR A 274 -61.49 -33.92 10.40
CA THR A 274 -62.33 -33.94 9.20
C THR A 274 -62.84 -35.34 8.89
N SER A 275 -62.00 -36.36 9.09
CA SER A 275 -62.38 -37.77 8.94
C SER A 275 -63.38 -38.21 10.01
N ALA A 276 -63.11 -37.89 11.28
CA ALA A 276 -64.00 -38.18 12.40
C ALA A 276 -65.37 -37.48 12.24
N ARG A 277 -65.37 -36.23 11.77
CA ARG A 277 -66.61 -35.51 11.43
C ARG A 277 -67.37 -36.23 10.31
N SER A 278 -66.68 -36.67 9.27
CA SER A 278 -67.30 -37.40 8.16
C SER A 278 -67.90 -38.73 8.60
N GLU A 279 -67.21 -39.49 9.46
CA GLU A 279 -67.72 -40.71 10.07
C GLU A 279 -68.94 -40.45 10.97
N LEU A 280 -68.93 -39.39 11.78
CA LEU A 280 -70.07 -39.01 12.61
C LEU A 280 -71.28 -38.60 11.77
N VAL A 281 -71.06 -37.90 10.66
CA VAL A 281 -72.12 -37.56 9.69
C VAL A 281 -72.69 -38.83 9.06
N LEU A 282 -71.84 -39.76 8.62
CA LEU A 282 -72.26 -41.05 8.06
C LEU A 282 -73.04 -41.89 9.07
N ARG A 283 -72.55 -42.02 10.31
CA ARG A 283 -73.28 -42.70 11.40
C ARG A 283 -74.59 -42.02 11.74
N GLY A 284 -74.64 -40.70 11.70
CA GLY A 284 -75.86 -39.92 11.86
C GLY A 284 -76.88 -40.26 10.77
N TRP A 285 -76.45 -40.36 9.52
CA TRP A 285 -77.28 -40.83 8.42
C TRP A 285 -77.70 -42.29 8.61
N GLU A 286 -76.80 -43.22 8.95
CA GLU A 286 -77.13 -44.63 9.20
C GLU A 286 -78.12 -44.82 10.36
N LEU A 287 -77.97 -44.09 11.48
CA LEU A 287 -78.89 -44.14 12.61
C LEU A 287 -80.25 -43.53 12.25
N SER A 288 -80.27 -42.45 11.46
CA SER A 288 -81.50 -41.89 10.91
C SER A 288 -82.21 -42.91 10.01
N TRP A 289 -81.48 -43.54 9.09
CA TRP A 289 -82.01 -44.57 8.19
C TRP A 289 -82.48 -45.82 8.92
N THR A 290 -81.72 -46.33 9.89
CA THR A 290 -82.09 -47.51 10.70
C THR A 290 -83.21 -47.22 11.66
N GLY A 291 -83.26 -46.04 12.30
CA GLY A 291 -84.39 -45.60 13.11
C GLY A 291 -85.68 -45.55 12.29
N VAL A 292 -85.61 -44.99 11.08
CA VAL A 292 -86.72 -45.02 10.11
C VAL A 292 -87.11 -46.46 9.79
N VAL A 293 -86.19 -47.38 9.50
CA VAL A 293 -86.52 -48.79 9.18
C VAL A 293 -87.10 -49.56 10.39
N LYS A 294 -86.54 -49.37 11.59
CA LYS A 294 -86.86 -50.16 12.79
C LYS A 294 -88.20 -49.77 13.42
N SER A 295 -88.59 -48.50 13.31
CA SER A 295 -89.95 -48.07 13.66
C SER A 295 -91.03 -48.78 12.84
N PHE A 296 -90.67 -49.38 11.69
CA PHE A 296 -91.58 -50.25 10.94
C PHE A 296 -91.54 -51.74 11.36
N THR A 297 -90.59 -52.20 12.19
CA THR A 297 -90.37 -53.65 12.44
C THR A 297 -90.50 -54.16 13.89
N ASP A 298 -90.19 -53.39 14.94
CA ASP A 298 -90.03 -53.95 16.31
C ASP A 298 -91.29 -53.95 17.23
N ASP A 299 -92.42 -53.39 16.80
CA ASP A 299 -93.68 -53.47 17.58
C ASP A 299 -94.42 -54.82 17.41
N SER A 300 -93.77 -55.88 16.90
CA SER A 300 -94.40 -57.20 16.79
C SER A 300 -93.42 -58.38 16.98
N TYR A 301 -93.22 -58.84 18.22
CA TYR A 301 -92.75 -60.21 18.46
C TYR A 301 -93.52 -60.87 19.62
N VAL A 302 -94.73 -61.35 19.30
CA VAL A 302 -95.43 -62.44 20.01
C VAL A 302 -95.17 -63.71 19.22
N ALA A 303 -94.75 -64.77 19.90
CA ALA A 303 -94.56 -66.09 19.29
C ALA A 303 -95.88 -66.59 18.68
N TYR A 304 -95.91 -66.72 17.35
CA TYR A 304 -96.80 -67.64 16.64
C TYR A 304 -96.01 -68.36 15.55
N SER A 305 -96.06 -69.69 15.65
CA SER A 305 -96.03 -70.73 14.62
C SER A 305 -95.61 -70.37 13.18
N GLU A 306 -94.72 -71.22 12.65
CA GLU A 306 -94.41 -71.45 11.24
C GLU A 306 -95.39 -70.84 10.23
N THR A 307 -94.93 -69.83 9.47
CA THR A 307 -95.27 -69.65 8.05
C THR A 307 -94.20 -68.78 7.37
N SER A 308 -93.95 -69.06 6.10
CA SER A 308 -92.82 -68.56 5.30
C SER A 308 -93.02 -67.12 4.79
N ALA A 309 -91.94 -66.32 4.67
CA ALA A 309 -91.61 -65.47 3.49
C ALA A 309 -90.40 -64.52 3.76
N PRO A 310 -89.62 -64.16 2.72
CA PRO A 310 -88.29 -63.53 2.87
C PRO A 310 -88.35 -62.01 3.07
N ALA A 311 -87.30 -61.47 3.69
CA ALA A 311 -87.11 -60.08 4.09
C ALA A 311 -87.17 -58.99 2.98
N SER A 312 -87.60 -59.32 1.75
CA SER A 312 -87.60 -58.42 0.59
C SER A 312 -88.80 -57.46 0.51
N PHE A 313 -89.88 -57.67 1.27
CA PHE A 313 -91.09 -56.84 1.17
C PHE A 313 -91.05 -55.55 2.00
N VAL A 314 -90.20 -55.46 3.03
CA VAL A 314 -90.07 -54.24 3.87
C VAL A 314 -89.30 -53.13 3.13
N ALA A 315 -88.47 -53.49 2.15
CA ALA A 315 -87.61 -52.54 1.44
C ALA A 315 -88.37 -51.67 0.41
N LEU A 316 -89.46 -52.17 -0.20
CA LEU A 316 -90.08 -51.53 -1.37
C LEU A 316 -91.14 -50.47 -1.05
N SER A 317 -91.75 -50.46 0.14
CA SER A 317 -92.73 -49.40 0.50
C SER A 317 -92.08 -48.12 1.04
N LEU A 318 -90.82 -48.17 1.49
CA LEU A 318 -90.14 -47.02 2.08
C LEU A 318 -89.45 -46.09 1.07
N VAL A 319 -89.10 -46.62 -0.11
CA VAL A 319 -88.50 -45.84 -1.22
C VAL A 319 -89.43 -44.72 -1.71
N GLN A 320 -90.76 -44.83 -1.51
CA GLN A 320 -91.73 -43.83 -1.94
C GLN A 320 -91.77 -42.56 -1.04
N CYS A 321 -91.20 -42.56 0.17
CA CYS A 321 -91.14 -41.37 1.03
C CYS A 321 -89.83 -40.57 0.89
N LEU A 322 -88.86 -41.07 0.12
CA LEU A 322 -87.52 -40.49 -0.01
C LEU A 322 -87.25 -39.78 -1.34
N VAL A 323 -88.28 -39.62 -2.17
CA VAL A 323 -88.21 -38.90 -3.46
C VAL A 323 -88.87 -37.50 -3.42
N ASP A 324 -89.47 -37.09 -2.30
CA ASP A 324 -89.93 -35.70 -2.06
C ASP A 324 -89.08 -35.01 -0.99
#